data_AF-A0A3A4JW88-F1
#
_entry.id   AF-A0A3A4JW88-F1
#
_cell.length_a   1.000
_cell.length_b   1.000
_cell.length_c   1.000
_cell.angle_alpha   90.00
_cell.angle_beta   90.00
_cell.angle_gamma   90.00
#
_symmetry.space_group_name_H-M   'P 1'
#
loop_
_entity.id
_entity.type
_entity.pdbx_description
1 polymer ?
#
loop_
_entity_poly.entity_id
_entity_poly.type
_entity_poly.pdbx_seq_one_letter_code
_entity_poly.pdbx_strand_id
1 'polypeptide(L)' 'MNLFKKTMQFFQEVKQELHKVSWPSRQELIGSTYVVIVITGIMALYIGIIDIFLSKFLSVVFR' A
#
# COMPACT_ATOMS: atom_id res chain seq x y z
N MET A 1 6.87 35.23 28.11
CA MET A 1 7.33 34.90 26.74
C MET A 1 6.45 33.75 26.24
N ASN A 2 5.38 34.08 25.52
CA ASN A 2 4.13 33.31 25.57
C ASN A 2 4.24 31.99 24.79
N LEU A 3 3.96 30.87 25.45
CA LEU A 3 3.81 29.52 24.85
C LEU A 3 2.96 29.55 23.56
N PHE A 4 1.94 30.40 23.52
CA PHE A 4 1.12 30.69 22.33
C PHE A 4 1.91 31.07 21.08
N LYS A 5 2.97 31.88 21.19
CA LYS A 5 3.82 32.25 20.04
C LYS A 5 4.63 31.05 19.54
N LYS A 6 5.16 30.22 20.45
CA LYS A 6 5.96 29.04 20.10
C LYS A 6 5.12 27.98 19.36
N THR A 7 3.89 27.75 19.81
CA THR A 7 2.95 26.84 19.15
C THR A 7 2.54 27.36 17.76
N MET A 8 2.23 28.66 17.65
CA MET A 8 1.89 29.28 16.37
C MET A 8 3.03 29.18 15.35
N GLN A 9 4.27 29.37 15.81
CA GLN A 9 5.47 29.23 14.98
C GLN A 9 5.70 27.78 14.54
N PHE A 10 5.50 26.81 15.44
CA PHE A 10 5.59 25.38 15.09
C PHE A 10 4.60 24.97 14.00
N PHE A 11 3.34 25.44 14.04
CA PHE A 11 2.38 25.18 12.98
C PHE A 11 2.76 25.82 11.64
N GLN A 12 3.40 26.99 11.66
CA GLN A 12 3.93 27.62 10.45
C GLN A 12 5.10 26.84 9.84
N GLU A 13 6.01 26.34 10.69
CA GLU A 13 7.13 25.50 10.29
C GLU A 13 6.64 24.16 9.70
N VAL A 14 5.69 23.49 10.36
CA VAL A 14 5.07 22.24 9.84
C VAL A 14 4.38 22.47 8.50
N LYS A 15 3.66 23.59 8.32
CA LYS A 15 3.03 23.92 7.03
C LYS A 15 4.06 24.11 5.92
N GLN A 16 5.22 24.72 6.23
CA GLN A 16 6.31 24.88 5.27
C GLN A 16 6.96 23.53 4.90
N GLU A 17 7.12 22.62 5.86
CA GLU A 17 7.65 21.28 5.59
C GLU A 17 6.68 20.41 4.79
N LEU A 18 5.38 20.48 5.09
CA LEU A 18 4.34 19.79 4.32
C LEU A 18 4.28 20.26 2.86
N HIS A 19 4.67 21.52 2.58
CA HIS A 19 4.80 22.03 1.21
C HIS A 19 6.02 21.48 0.45
N LYS A 20 7.03 20.96 1.17
CA LYS A 20 8.18 20.28 0.55
C LYS A 20 7.88 18.81 0.24
N VAL A 21 6.76 18.27 0.73
CA VAL A 21 6.32 16.92 0.39
C VAL A 21 5.82 16.91 -1.05
N SER A 22 6.54 16.19 -1.90
CA SER A 22 6.13 15.90 -3.27
C SER A 22 4.95 14.91 -3.24
N TRP A 23 3.74 15.45 -3.17
CA TRP A 23 2.54 14.63 -3.33
C TRP A 23 2.49 14.07 -4.75
N PRO A 24 2.34 12.74 -4.90
CA PRO A 24 2.30 12.13 -6.22
C PRO A 24 1.09 12.63 -6.99
N SER A 25 1.24 12.75 -8.31
CA SER A 25 0.15 13.21 -9.17
C SER A 25 -0.98 12.17 -9.17
N ARG A 26 -2.22 12.59 -9.45
CA ARG A 26 -3.36 11.65 -9.54
C ARG A 26 -3.11 10.49 -10.51
N GLN A 27 -2.32 10.73 -11.56
CA GLN A 27 -1.94 9.72 -12.54
C GLN A 27 -0.96 8.70 -11.97
N GLU A 28 0.02 9.13 -11.17
CA GLU A 28 0.96 8.24 -10.48
C GLU A 28 0.28 7.38 -9.42
N LEU A 29 -0.70 7.94 -8.68
CA LEU A 29 -1.51 7.14 -7.76
C LEU A 29 -2.25 6.03 -8.50
N ILE A 30 -2.96 6.37 -9.57
CA ILE A 30 -3.73 5.40 -10.36
C ILE A 30 -2.82 4.35 -10.97
N GLY A 31 -1.67 4.75 -11.53
CA GLY A 31 -0.68 3.83 -12.09
C GLY A 31 -0.13 2.86 -11.03
N SER A 32 0.22 3.37 -9.85
CA SER A 32 0.73 2.53 -8.75
C SER A 32 -0.33 1.56 -8.24
N THR A 33 -1.58 2.00 -8.07
CA THR A 33 -2.68 1.12 -7.66
C THR A 33 -2.97 0.04 -8.70
N TYR A 34 -2.94 0.38 -9.99
CA TYR A 34 -3.16 -0.59 -11.07
C TYR A 34 -2.12 -1.70 -11.06
N VAL A 35 -0.83 -1.35 -10.92
CA VAL A 35 0.26 -2.32 -10.82
C VAL A 35 0.05 -3.27 -9.64
N VAL A 36 -0.33 -2.74 -8.47
CA VAL A 36 -0.61 -3.56 -7.28
C VAL A 36 -1.77 -4.54 -7.53
N ILE A 37 -2.86 -4.09 -8.15
CA ILE A 37 -4.02 -4.95 -8.48
C ILE A 37 -3.60 -6.10 -9.40
N VAL A 38 -2.80 -5.82 -10.42
CA VAL A 38 -2.33 -6.86 -11.36
C VAL A 38 -1.44 -7.88 -10.65
N ILE A 39 -0.45 -7.42 -9.88
CA ILE A 39 0.50 -8.32 -9.19
C ILE A 39 -0.22 -9.18 -8.16
N THR A 40 -1.08 -8.57 -7.34
CA THR A 40 -1.86 -9.29 -6.33
C THR A 40 -2.84 -10.28 -6.96
N GLY A 41 -3.47 -9.94 -8.09
CA GLY A 41 -4.31 -10.86 -8.85
C GLY A 41 -3.54 -12.08 -9.36
N ILE A 42 -2.33 -11.88 -9.90
CA ILE A 42 -1.47 -12.97 -10.35
C ILE A 42 -1.06 -13.87 -9.17
N MET A 43 -0.66 -13.26 -8.04
CA MET A 43 -0.34 -14.00 -6.81
C MET A 43 -1.51 -14.83 -6.29
N ALA A 44 -2.72 -14.25 -6.26
CA ALA A 44 -3.93 -14.94 -5.80
C ALA A 44 -4.25 -16.15 -6.69
N LEU A 45 -4.13 -16.01 -8.02
CA LEU A 45 -4.30 -17.11 -8.96
C LEU A 45 -3.25 -18.20 -8.74
N TYR A 46 -1.98 -17.83 -8.58
CA TYR A 46 -0.89 -18.77 -8.35
C TYR A 46 -1.11 -19.60 -7.08
N ILE A 47 -1.40 -18.94 -5.95
CA ILE A 47 -1.67 -19.60 -4.67
C ILE A 47 -2.92 -20.48 -4.80
N GLY A 48 -4.01 -19.96 -5.39
CA GLY A 48 -5.24 -20.73 -5.58
C GLY A 48 -5.06 -22.00 -6.42
N ILE A 49 -4.21 -21.96 -7.45
CA ILE A 49 -3.87 -23.16 -8.23
C ILE A 49 -3.12 -24.18 -7.36
N ILE A 50 -2.16 -23.72 -6.57
CA ILE A 50 -1.38 -24.59 -5.67
C ILE A 50 -2.28 -25.23 -4.61
N ASP A 51 -3.19 -24.48 -4.02
CA ASP A 51 -4.12 -24.99 -3.01
C ASP A 51 -5.02 -26.09 -3.59
N ILE A 52 -5.54 -25.90 -4.80
CA ILE A 52 -6.34 -26.90 -5.50
C ILE A 52 -5.50 -28.13 -5.86
N PHE A 53 -4.28 -27.91 -6.34
CA PHE A 53 -3.37 -29.00 -6.71
C PHE A 53 -3.01 -29.84 -5.49
N LEU A 54 -2.62 -29.20 -4.39
CA LEU A 54 -2.19 -29.87 -3.16
C LEU A 54 -3.36 -30.59 -2.48
N SER A 55 -4.55 -29.96 -2.39
CA SER A 55 -5.73 -30.60 -1.82
C SER A 55 -6.15 -31.85 -2.59
N LYS A 56 -6.14 -31.80 -3.93
CA LYS A 56 -6.40 -32.98 -4.78
C LYS A 56 -5.32 -34.04 -4.58
N PHE A 57 -4.05 -33.66 -4.60
CA PHE A 57 -2.94 -34.60 -4.42
C PHE A 57 -3.02 -35.33 -3.06
N LEU A 58 -3.22 -34.57 -1.97
CA LEU A 58 -3.38 -35.15 -0.63
C LEU A 58 -4.61 -36.06 -0.56
N SER A 59 -5.73 -35.70 -1.18
CA SER A 59 -6.94 -36.55 -1.20
C SER A 59 -6.74 -37.88 -1.94
N VAL A 60 -5.86 -37.93 -2.94
CA VAL A 60 -5.50 -39.16 -3.65
C VAL A 60 -4.54 -40.01 -2.83
N VAL A 61 -3.60 -39.38 -2.11
CA VAL A 61 -2.58 -40.09 -1.30
C VAL A 61 -3.15 -40.65 0.00
N PHE A 62 -4.09 -39.94 0.64
CA PHE A 62 -4.73 -40.39 1.89
C PHE A 62 -5.95 -41.30 1.69
N ARG A 63 -6.24 -41.69 0.44
CA ARG A 63 -7.27 -42.67 0.10
C ARG A 63 -6.62 -44.01 -0.26
#